data_AF-A0A640XM95-F1
#
_entry.id   AF-A0A640XM95-F1
#
_cell.length_a   1.000
_cell.length_b   1.000
_cell.length_c   1.000
_cell.angle_alpha   90.00
_cell.angle_beta   90.00
_cell.angle_gamma   90.00
#
_symmetry.space_group_name_H-M   'P 1'
#
loop_
_entity.id
_entity.type
_entity.pdbx_description
1 polymer ?
#
loop_
_entity_poly.entity_id
_entity_poly.type
_entity_poly.pdbx_seq_one_letter_code
_entity_poly.pdbx_strand_id
1 'polypeptide(L)'
;MVDQEVARIARDRVQIEIAEQTARIKGEIERIKSEMSARGGFRSGWTLKRITDICADAVKSRVQLVWQTYFRFLTTSGISYSDTLANELKELVSYHLPEKLSDLKGYVKQNADLIGSPNLFDKLASELDSARSAALTKVGTEIDLFVHALRKKQEMKIEGETSTVVNIYSPVGSIQTGDYAISNVTQNLARLSQFAPQKRSFLGICLLETIDFTGVDFKNGL
;
A
#
# COMPACT_ATOMS: atom_id res chain seq x y z
N MET A 1 20.57 2.89 -14.89
CA MET A 1 19.86 3.92 -15.67
C MET A 1 18.51 3.35 -16.09
N VAL A 2 17.42 3.98 -15.66
CA VAL A 2 16.06 3.54 -16.03
C VAL A 2 15.83 3.85 -17.51
N ASP A 3 15.33 2.87 -18.27
CA ASP A 3 14.93 3.07 -19.66
C ASP A 3 13.91 4.22 -19.74
N GLN A 4 14.22 5.24 -20.54
CA GLN A 4 13.40 6.44 -20.66
C GLN A 4 11.99 6.12 -21.16
N GLU A 5 11.82 5.13 -22.01
CA GLU A 5 10.51 4.74 -22.54
C GLU A 5 9.66 4.06 -21.46
N VAL A 6 10.27 3.17 -20.67
CA VAL A 6 9.61 2.55 -19.51
C VAL A 6 9.22 3.61 -18.48
N ALA A 7 10.10 4.57 -18.21
CA ALA A 7 9.82 5.67 -17.30
C ALA A 7 8.68 6.57 -17.80
N ARG A 8 8.59 6.80 -19.12
CA ARG A 8 7.51 7.57 -19.75
C ARG A 8 6.17 6.86 -19.58
N ILE A 9 6.08 5.56 -19.91
CA ILE A 9 4.85 4.77 -19.77
C ILE A 9 4.40 4.72 -18.30
N ALA A 10 5.33 4.53 -17.37
CA ALA A 10 5.03 4.55 -15.93
C ALA A 10 4.48 5.91 -15.49
N ARG A 11 5.07 7.01 -15.98
CA ARG A 11 4.61 8.37 -15.68
C ARG A 11 3.18 8.61 -16.18
N ASP A 12 2.89 8.23 -17.42
CA ASP A 12 1.56 8.39 -18.01
C ASP A 12 0.52 7.60 -17.20
N ARG A 13 0.87 6.38 -16.79
CA ARG A 13 0.00 5.55 -15.92
C ARG A 13 -0.26 6.20 -14.56
N VAL A 14 0.79 6.72 -13.91
CA VAL A 14 0.68 7.40 -12.61
C VAL A 14 -0.24 8.62 -12.73
N GLN A 15 -0.11 9.41 -13.80
CA GLN A 15 -0.96 10.60 -14.01
C GLN A 15 -2.45 10.24 -14.12
N ILE A 16 -2.78 9.18 -14.85
CA ILE A 16 -4.16 8.68 -14.97
C ILE A 16 -4.70 8.28 -13.60
N GLU A 17 -3.93 7.50 -12.84
CA GLU A 17 -4.36 7.01 -11.53
C GLU A 17 -4.51 8.14 -10.49
N ILE A 18 -3.63 9.15 -10.53
CA ILE A 18 -3.76 10.36 -9.70
C ILE A 18 -5.03 11.14 -10.06
N ALA A 19 -5.36 11.26 -11.35
CA ALA A 19 -6.57 11.93 -11.80
C ALA A 19 -7.83 11.20 -11.31
N GLU A 20 -7.87 9.87 -11.44
CA GLU A 20 -8.96 9.04 -10.92
C GLU A 20 -9.11 9.17 -9.39
N GLN A 21 -8.00 9.13 -8.66
CA GLN A 21 -8.02 9.31 -7.22
C GLN A 21 -8.51 10.70 -6.82
N THR A 22 -8.14 11.74 -7.57
CA THR A 22 -8.59 13.12 -7.35
C THR A 22 -10.11 13.24 -7.52
N ALA A 23 -10.68 12.58 -8.53
CA ALA A 23 -12.12 12.51 -8.71
C ALA A 23 -12.82 11.80 -7.54
N ARG A 24 -12.26 10.68 -7.06
CA ARG A 24 -12.78 9.96 -5.89
C ARG A 24 -12.78 10.82 -4.62
N ILE A 25 -11.66 11.47 -4.31
CA ILE A 25 -11.51 12.35 -3.14
C ILE A 25 -12.54 13.49 -3.18
N LYS A 26 -12.73 14.11 -4.35
CA LYS A 26 -13.74 15.15 -4.52
C LYS A 26 -15.15 14.62 -4.19
N GLY A 27 -15.50 13.43 -4.67
CA GLY A 27 -16.76 12.77 -4.34
C GLY A 27 -16.93 12.49 -2.84
N GLU A 28 -15.87 12.02 -2.17
CA GLU A 28 -15.88 11.75 -0.73
C GLU A 28 -16.04 13.03 0.11
N ILE A 29 -15.39 14.11 -0.29
CA ILE A 29 -15.52 15.42 0.36
C ILE A 29 -16.96 15.93 0.22
N GLU A 30 -17.56 15.88 -0.97
CA GLU A 30 -18.95 16.29 -1.16
C GLU A 30 -19.92 15.41 -0.35
N ARG A 31 -19.67 14.09 -0.29
CA ARG A 31 -20.46 13.17 0.54
C ARG A 31 -20.43 13.57 2.02
N ILE A 32 -19.26 13.93 2.56
CA ILE A 32 -19.11 14.38 3.96
C ILE A 32 -19.80 15.72 4.19
N LYS A 33 -19.68 16.65 3.25
CA LYS A 33 -20.37 17.93 3.33
C LYS A 33 -21.89 17.74 3.40
N SER A 34 -22.46 16.86 2.55
CA SER A 34 -23.87 16.51 2.58
C SER A 34 -24.28 15.84 3.89
N GLU A 35 -23.51 14.85 4.38
CA GLU A 35 -23.77 14.15 5.64
C GLU A 35 -23.79 15.12 6.84
N MET A 36 -22.80 16.02 6.91
CA MET A 36 -22.70 16.99 7.99
C MET A 36 -23.72 18.12 7.88
N SER A 37 -24.11 18.51 6.66
CA SER A 37 -25.19 19.46 6.44
C SER A 37 -26.53 18.92 6.90
N ALA A 38 -26.85 17.66 6.59
CA ALA A 38 -28.08 17.01 7.04
C ALA A 38 -28.21 16.93 8.58
N ARG A 39 -27.08 16.90 9.30
CA ARG A 39 -27.01 16.89 10.77
C ARG A 39 -26.90 18.30 11.39
N GLY A 40 -26.94 19.37 10.59
CA GLY A 40 -26.71 20.74 11.07
C GLY A 40 -25.28 21.02 11.54
N GLY A 41 -24.35 20.09 11.34
CA GLY A 41 -22.97 20.14 11.81
C GLY A 41 -21.96 20.67 10.79
N PHE A 42 -22.41 21.16 9.62
CA PHE A 42 -21.52 21.60 8.53
C PHE A 42 -20.47 22.63 8.99
N ARG A 43 -20.85 23.59 9.85
CA ARG A 43 -19.96 24.64 10.38
C ARG A 43 -19.11 24.22 11.58
N SER A 44 -19.12 22.94 11.94
CA SER A 44 -18.29 22.45 13.02
C SER A 44 -16.83 22.28 12.56
N GLY A 45 -15.88 22.56 13.46
CA GLY A 45 -14.47 22.23 13.22
C GLY A 45 -14.23 20.73 12.99
N TRP A 46 -15.17 19.87 13.39
CA TRP A 46 -15.13 18.43 13.15
C TRP A 46 -15.27 18.08 11.66
N THR A 47 -16.15 18.77 10.92
CA THR A 47 -16.26 18.60 9.46
C THR A 47 -14.93 18.91 8.77
N LEU A 48 -14.30 20.02 9.17
CA LEU A 48 -13.03 20.44 8.59
C LEU A 48 -11.92 19.43 8.90
N LYS A 49 -11.85 18.94 10.14
CA LYS A 49 -10.91 17.88 10.53
C LYS A 49 -11.12 16.61 9.69
N ARG A 50 -12.36 16.16 9.50
CA ARG A 50 -12.70 14.98 8.69
C ARG A 50 -12.23 15.13 7.23
N ILE A 51 -12.39 16.32 6.65
CA ILE A 51 -11.91 16.63 5.30
C ILE A 51 -10.38 16.60 5.25
N THR A 52 -9.70 17.17 6.25
CA THR A 52 -8.24 17.14 6.37
C THR A 52 -7.72 15.71 6.50
N ASP A 53 -8.35 14.87 7.33
CA ASP A 53 -7.98 13.46 7.51
C ASP A 53 -8.02 12.71 6.17
N ILE A 54 -9.07 12.91 5.36
CA ILE A 54 -9.18 12.33 4.01
C ILE A 54 -8.09 12.86 3.08
N CYS A 55 -7.81 14.16 3.13
CA CYS A 55 -6.73 14.74 2.34
C CYS A 55 -5.36 14.16 2.76
N ALA A 56 -5.13 13.94 4.06
CA ALA A 56 -3.90 13.34 4.56
C ALA A 56 -3.76 11.87 4.12
N ASP A 57 -4.85 11.09 4.18
CA ASP A 57 -4.86 9.71 3.72
C ASP A 57 -4.74 9.59 2.19
N ALA A 58 -5.28 10.57 1.46
CA ALA A 58 -5.06 10.71 0.02
C ALA A 58 -3.59 10.93 -0.32
N VAL A 59 -2.87 11.79 0.42
CA VAL A 59 -1.42 11.98 0.25
C VAL A 59 -0.68 10.66 0.42
N LYS A 60 -0.93 9.93 1.51
CA LYS A 60 -0.28 8.63 1.79
C LYS A 60 -0.56 7.63 0.66
N SER A 61 -1.81 7.55 0.24
CA SER A 61 -2.26 6.64 -0.82
C SER A 61 -1.63 6.98 -2.17
N ARG A 62 -1.48 8.27 -2.50
CA ARG A 62 -0.79 8.73 -3.74
C ARG A 62 0.65 8.26 -3.78
N VAL A 63 1.41 8.45 -2.69
CA VAL A 63 2.83 8.06 -2.65
C VAL A 63 2.97 6.55 -2.85
N GLN A 64 2.13 5.77 -2.16
CA GLN A 64 2.13 4.32 -2.29
C GLN A 64 1.79 3.87 -3.71
N LEU A 65 0.78 4.49 -4.32
CA LEU A 65 0.33 4.20 -5.68
C LEU A 65 1.43 4.49 -6.71
N VAL A 66 2.09 5.64 -6.59
CA VAL A 66 3.21 6.04 -7.45
C VAL A 66 4.32 4.99 -7.36
N TRP A 67 4.69 4.61 -6.14
CA TRP A 67 5.72 3.62 -5.92
C TRP A 67 5.35 2.23 -6.44
N GLN A 68 4.15 1.73 -6.15
CA GLN A 68 3.68 0.43 -6.64
C GLN A 68 3.67 0.37 -8.17
N THR A 69 3.29 1.47 -8.82
CA THR A 69 3.33 1.57 -10.27
C THR A 69 4.76 1.44 -10.78
N TYR A 70 5.70 2.26 -10.29
CA TYR A 70 7.10 2.15 -10.68
C TYR A 70 7.67 0.76 -10.37
N PHE A 71 7.48 0.25 -9.16
CA PHE A 71 7.94 -1.08 -8.76
C PHE A 71 7.51 -2.17 -9.74
N ARG A 72 6.26 -2.18 -10.19
CA ARG A 72 5.77 -3.13 -11.21
C ARG A 72 6.52 -2.98 -12.54
N PHE A 73 6.74 -1.75 -13.00
CA PHE A 73 7.51 -1.51 -14.23
C PHE A 73 8.97 -1.94 -14.09
N LEU A 74 9.64 -1.58 -12.99
CA LEU A 74 11.05 -1.90 -12.73
C LEU A 74 11.29 -3.41 -12.64
N THR A 75 10.36 -4.14 -12.02
CA THR A 75 10.42 -5.61 -11.89
C THR A 75 10.14 -6.31 -13.22
N THR A 76 9.26 -5.76 -14.06
CA THR A 76 8.94 -6.31 -15.39
C THR A 76 10.05 -6.06 -16.40
N SER A 77 10.70 -4.89 -16.36
CA SER A 77 11.76 -4.54 -17.32
C SER A 77 13.14 -5.12 -17.00
N GLY A 78 13.34 -5.69 -15.81
CA GLY A 78 14.58 -6.39 -15.46
C GLY A 78 15.79 -5.45 -15.26
N ILE A 79 15.62 -4.41 -14.45
CA ILE A 79 16.64 -3.37 -14.26
C ILE A 79 17.89 -3.88 -13.53
N SER A 80 19.05 -3.45 -14.00
CA SER A 80 20.35 -3.64 -13.36
C SER A 80 20.57 -2.63 -12.23
N TYR A 81 21.23 -3.07 -11.16
CA TYR A 81 21.62 -2.22 -10.04
C TYR A 81 22.58 -1.09 -10.48
N SER A 82 22.48 0.04 -9.79
CA SER A 82 23.38 1.19 -9.89
C SER A 82 23.36 1.95 -8.55
N ASP A 83 24.51 2.51 -8.14
CA ASP A 83 24.63 3.21 -6.86
C ASP A 83 23.74 4.47 -6.75
N THR A 84 23.37 5.07 -7.88
CA THR A 84 22.49 6.26 -7.93
C THR A 84 21.00 5.92 -8.00
N LEU A 85 20.66 4.64 -8.23
CA LEU A 85 19.28 4.21 -8.51
C LEU A 85 18.30 4.55 -7.38
N ALA A 86 18.72 4.44 -6.12
CA ALA A 86 17.86 4.75 -4.98
C ALA A 86 17.45 6.23 -4.97
N ASN A 87 18.39 7.13 -5.24
CA ASN A 87 18.13 8.57 -5.27
C ASN A 87 17.27 8.94 -6.48
N GLU A 88 17.57 8.39 -7.67
CA GLU A 88 16.77 8.59 -8.88
C GLU A 88 15.30 8.17 -8.67
N LEU A 89 15.06 7.03 -8.02
CA LEU A 89 13.71 6.55 -7.72
C LEU A 89 13.00 7.44 -6.69
N LYS A 90 13.69 7.89 -5.64
CA LYS A 90 13.13 8.82 -4.65
C LYS A 90 12.75 10.16 -5.29
N GLU A 91 13.59 10.68 -6.19
CA GLU A 91 13.29 11.88 -6.97
C GLU A 91 12.07 11.67 -7.86
N LEU A 92 11.99 10.55 -8.59
CA LEU A 92 10.84 10.21 -9.43
C LEU A 92 9.53 10.09 -8.66
N VAL A 93 9.55 9.53 -7.44
CA VAL A 93 8.36 9.48 -6.58
C VAL A 93 7.99 10.86 -6.07
N SER A 94 8.98 11.65 -5.61
CA SER A 94 8.72 12.99 -5.07
C SER A 94 8.24 13.99 -6.14
N TYR A 95 8.61 13.80 -7.40
CA TYR A 95 8.12 14.58 -8.54
C TYR A 95 6.59 14.57 -8.67
N HIS A 96 5.96 13.42 -8.41
CA HIS A 96 4.49 13.27 -8.47
C HIS A 96 3.76 13.79 -7.21
N LEU A 97 4.51 14.19 -6.18
CA LEU A 97 3.98 14.79 -4.95
C LEU A 97 4.65 16.13 -4.66
N PRO A 98 4.24 17.20 -5.38
CA PRO A 98 4.81 18.52 -5.20
C PRO A 98 4.63 19.00 -3.76
N GLU A 99 5.65 19.70 -3.25
CA GLU A 99 5.68 20.20 -1.87
C GLU A 99 4.46 21.06 -1.51
N LYS A 100 3.93 21.81 -2.49
CA LYS A 100 2.81 22.71 -2.25
C LYS A 100 1.46 22.00 -2.06
N LEU A 101 1.30 20.76 -2.55
CA LEU A 101 0.03 20.00 -2.50
C LEU A 101 -1.21 20.86 -2.80
N SER A 102 -1.13 21.71 -3.83
CA SER A 102 -2.06 22.83 -4.03
C SER A 102 -3.52 22.40 -4.21
N ASP A 103 -3.73 21.20 -4.75
CA ASP A 103 -5.06 20.60 -4.91
C ASP A 103 -5.68 20.23 -3.55
N LEU A 104 -4.97 19.46 -2.72
CA LEU A 104 -5.45 18.99 -1.42
C LEU A 104 -5.54 20.13 -0.40
N LYS A 105 -4.53 20.99 -0.34
CA LYS A 105 -4.59 22.21 0.48
C LYS A 105 -5.69 23.15 -0.01
N GLY A 106 -5.97 23.18 -1.32
CA GLY A 106 -7.07 23.93 -1.91
C GLY A 106 -8.43 23.50 -1.36
N TYR A 107 -8.68 22.20 -1.24
CA TYR A 107 -9.92 21.70 -0.63
C TYR A 107 -10.06 22.09 0.84
N VAL A 108 -9.00 21.94 1.64
CA VAL A 108 -9.02 22.34 3.05
C VAL A 108 -9.26 23.84 3.20
N LYS A 109 -8.56 24.67 2.40
CA LYS A 109 -8.72 26.12 2.40
C LYS A 109 -10.14 26.54 2.06
N GLN A 110 -10.68 26.02 0.96
CA GLN A 110 -12.04 26.33 0.51
C GLN A 110 -13.08 26.02 1.60
N ASN A 111 -12.93 24.88 2.29
CA ASN A 111 -13.86 24.51 3.35
C ASN A 111 -13.65 25.32 4.65
N ALA A 112 -12.41 25.70 4.97
CA ALA A 112 -12.13 26.60 6.10
C ALA A 112 -12.76 27.98 5.89
N ASP A 113 -12.68 28.52 4.67
CA ASP A 113 -13.31 29.79 4.28
C ASP A 113 -14.84 29.72 4.38
N LEU A 114 -15.45 28.62 3.93
CA LEU A 114 -16.91 28.40 4.03
C LEU A 114 -17.41 28.30 5.47
N ILE A 115 -16.58 27.80 6.39
CA ILE A 115 -16.90 27.68 7.82
C ILE A 115 -16.66 29.02 8.55
N GLY A 116 -15.92 29.96 7.96
CA GLY A 116 -15.55 31.23 8.58
C GLY A 116 -14.43 31.08 9.60
N SER A 117 -13.56 30.08 9.45
CA SER A 117 -12.43 29.82 10.35
C SER A 117 -11.09 29.73 9.60
N PRO A 118 -10.66 30.81 8.93
CA PRO A 118 -9.44 30.81 8.12
C PRO A 118 -8.18 30.51 8.94
N ASN A 119 -8.14 30.88 10.23
CA ASN A 119 -6.99 30.62 11.11
C ASN A 119 -6.73 29.13 11.36
N LEU A 120 -7.72 28.25 11.13
CA LEU A 120 -7.52 26.80 11.25
C LEU A 120 -6.78 26.22 10.04
N PHE A 121 -6.76 26.94 8.90
CA PHE A 121 -6.12 26.47 7.68
C PHE A 121 -4.63 26.19 7.89
N ASP A 122 -3.89 27.10 8.52
CA ASP A 122 -2.43 26.96 8.67
C ASP A 122 -2.05 25.71 9.47
N LYS A 123 -2.80 25.43 10.54
CA LYS A 123 -2.62 24.22 11.35
C LYS A 123 -2.88 22.96 10.51
N LEU A 124 -4.01 22.91 9.81
CA LEU A 124 -4.40 21.74 9.01
C LEU A 124 -3.49 21.56 7.78
N ALA A 125 -2.98 22.65 7.21
CA ALA A 125 -1.99 22.61 6.13
C ALA A 125 -0.69 21.97 6.61
N SER A 126 -0.23 22.28 7.82
CA SER A 126 0.96 21.64 8.41
C SER A 126 0.77 20.14 8.68
N GLU A 127 -0.46 19.69 8.97
CA GLU A 127 -0.79 18.28 9.12
C GLU A 127 -0.64 17.53 7.78
N LEU A 128 -1.04 18.16 6.66
CA LEU A 128 -0.83 17.61 5.32
C LEU A 128 0.65 17.53 4.93
N ASP A 129 1.45 18.53 5.28
CA ASP A 129 2.90 18.53 5.05
C ASP A 129 3.61 17.45 5.86
N SER A 130 3.16 17.24 7.10
CA SER A 130 3.63 16.15 7.96
C SER A 130 3.26 14.79 7.38
N ALA A 131 2.02 14.63 6.89
CA ALA A 131 1.57 13.39 6.24
C ALA A 131 2.37 13.08 4.97
N ARG A 132 2.67 14.10 4.16
CA ARG A 132 3.54 13.98 2.97
C ARG A 132 4.94 13.51 3.35
N SER A 133 5.57 14.17 4.31
CA SER A 133 6.93 13.86 4.73
C SER A 133 7.03 12.45 5.28
N ALA A 134 6.08 12.05 6.14
CA ALA A 134 6.01 10.69 6.69
C ALA A 134 5.82 9.63 5.59
N ALA A 135 4.94 9.88 4.61
CA ALA A 135 4.69 8.95 3.51
C ALA A 135 5.89 8.81 2.58
N LEU A 136 6.56 9.92 2.23
CA LEU A 136 7.78 9.91 1.43
C LEU A 136 8.93 9.19 2.15
N THR A 137 9.10 9.40 3.46
CA THR A 137 10.10 8.65 4.25
C THR A 137 9.81 7.16 4.22
N LYS A 138 8.55 6.76 4.44
CA LYS A 138 8.15 5.34 4.41
C LYS A 138 8.49 4.71 3.06
N VAL A 139 8.00 5.28 1.96
CA VAL A 139 8.28 4.77 0.62
C VAL A 139 9.77 4.86 0.27
N GLY A 140 10.48 5.87 0.76
CA GLY A 140 11.94 5.97 0.66
C GLY A 140 12.67 4.75 1.24
N THR A 141 12.23 4.25 2.40
CA THR A 141 12.80 3.03 2.99
C THR A 141 12.47 1.77 2.18
N GLU A 142 11.29 1.70 1.54
CA GLU A 142 10.92 0.60 0.64
C GLU A 142 11.80 0.60 -0.63
N ILE A 143 12.08 1.79 -1.18
CA ILE A 143 13.00 1.97 -2.31
C ILE A 143 14.41 1.51 -1.95
N ASP A 144 14.92 1.91 -0.78
CA ASP A 144 16.25 1.52 -0.32
C ASP A 144 16.37 0.00 -0.16
N LEU A 145 15.34 -0.63 0.43
CA LEU A 145 15.28 -2.08 0.56
C LEU A 145 15.27 -2.79 -0.80
N PHE A 146 14.50 -2.26 -1.76
CA PHE A 146 14.46 -2.78 -3.13
C PHE A 146 15.83 -2.70 -3.82
N VAL A 147 16.50 -1.54 -3.75
CA VAL A 147 17.82 -1.34 -4.37
C VAL A 147 18.88 -2.22 -3.71
N HIS A 148 18.84 -2.36 -2.38
CA HIS A 148 19.73 -3.28 -1.66
C HIS A 148 19.50 -4.75 -2.06
N ALA A 149 18.26 -5.17 -2.30
CA ALA A 149 17.95 -6.49 -2.82
C ALA A 149 18.51 -6.71 -4.24
N LEU A 150 18.43 -5.70 -5.11
CA LEU A 150 19.04 -5.74 -6.45
C LEU A 150 20.57 -5.86 -6.39
N ARG A 151 21.21 -5.13 -5.48
CA ARG A 151 22.66 -5.20 -5.24
C ARG A 151 23.10 -6.62 -4.87
N LYS A 152 22.46 -7.21 -3.87
CA LYS A 152 22.76 -8.60 -3.45
C LYS A 152 22.55 -9.60 -4.59
N LYS A 153 21.50 -9.42 -5.39
CA LYS A 153 21.25 -10.26 -6.57
C LYS A 153 22.36 -10.15 -7.62
N GLN A 154 22.98 -8.97 -7.78
CA GLN A 154 24.10 -8.78 -8.69
C GLN A 154 25.39 -9.41 -8.15
N GLU A 155 25.68 -9.23 -6.85
CA GLU A 155 26.83 -9.85 -6.18
C GLU A 155 26.79 -11.39 -6.32
N MET A 156 25.63 -12.01 -6.08
CA MET A 156 25.42 -13.46 -6.25
C MET A 156 25.59 -13.97 -7.70
N LYS A 157 25.43 -13.11 -8.71
CA LYS A 157 25.66 -13.48 -10.12
C LYS A 157 27.15 -13.48 -10.48
N ILE A 158 27.93 -12.60 -9.87
CA ILE A 158 29.36 -12.43 -10.17
C ILE A 158 30.17 -13.60 -9.60
N GLU A 159 29.76 -14.16 -8.47
CA GLU A 159 30.49 -15.23 -7.79
C GLU A 159 30.47 -16.58 -8.53
N GLY A 160 29.70 -16.73 -9.62
CA GLY A 160 29.73 -17.91 -10.49
C GLY A 160 29.22 -19.18 -9.81
N GLU A 161 28.12 -19.73 -10.29
CA GLU A 161 27.45 -20.92 -9.71
C GLU A 161 26.79 -20.71 -8.34
N THR A 162 25.65 -20.02 -8.33
CA THR A 162 24.71 -20.16 -7.21
C THR A 162 23.64 -21.18 -7.56
N SER A 163 23.81 -22.40 -7.05
CA SER A 163 22.75 -23.40 -6.95
C SER A 163 21.50 -22.71 -6.39
N THR A 164 20.38 -22.71 -7.12
CA THR A 164 19.15 -22.12 -6.62
C THR A 164 18.61 -22.99 -5.49
N VAL A 165 18.74 -22.52 -4.25
CA VAL A 165 18.19 -23.23 -3.08
C VAL A 165 16.71 -22.88 -2.95
N VAL A 166 15.84 -23.81 -3.34
CA VAL A 166 14.39 -23.69 -3.18
C VAL A 166 13.99 -24.37 -1.88
N ASN A 167 13.63 -23.59 -0.86
CA ASN A 167 13.10 -24.12 0.39
C ASN A 167 11.58 -24.31 0.27
N ILE A 168 11.12 -25.57 0.30
CA ILE A 168 9.69 -25.91 0.20
C ILE A 168 9.20 -26.43 1.55
N TYR A 169 8.25 -25.72 2.16
CA TYR A 169 7.70 -26.06 3.49
C TYR A 169 6.33 -26.77 3.40
N SER A 170 5.89 -27.14 2.21
CA SER A 170 4.60 -27.80 1.94
C SER A 170 4.83 -29.16 1.29
N PRO A 171 3.87 -30.10 1.35
CA PRO A 171 3.98 -31.37 0.63
C PRO A 171 4.23 -31.12 -0.85
N VAL A 172 5.29 -31.73 -1.39
CA VAL A 172 5.72 -31.55 -2.78
C VAL A 172 5.40 -32.82 -3.55
N GLY A 173 4.66 -32.72 -4.65
CA GLY A 173 4.35 -33.86 -5.52
C GLY A 173 5.54 -34.24 -6.39
N SER A 174 6.06 -33.30 -7.18
CA SER A 174 7.23 -33.48 -8.04
C SER A 174 7.96 -32.16 -8.24
N ILE A 175 9.29 -32.21 -8.30
CA ILE A 175 10.14 -31.07 -8.69
C ILE A 175 10.70 -31.40 -10.07
N GLN A 176 10.40 -30.58 -11.07
CA GLN A 176 10.98 -30.71 -12.40
C GLN A 176 12.12 -29.70 -12.55
N THR A 177 13.28 -30.20 -12.97
CA THR A 177 14.46 -29.37 -13.31
C THR A 177 14.65 -29.35 -14.82
N GLY A 178 15.36 -28.33 -15.34
CA GLY A 178 15.69 -28.26 -16.77
C GLY A 178 16.70 -29.33 -17.20
N ASP A 179 16.83 -29.55 -18.52
CA ASP A 179 17.85 -30.45 -19.06
C ASP A 179 19.25 -30.04 -18.60
N TYR A 180 20.06 -31.04 -18.20
CA TYR A 180 21.41 -30.87 -17.64
C TYR A 180 21.50 -30.11 -16.30
N ALA A 181 20.37 -29.87 -15.60
CA ALA A 181 20.40 -29.29 -14.27
C ALA A 181 20.90 -30.31 -13.22
N ILE A 182 21.90 -29.92 -12.43
CA ILE A 182 22.35 -30.66 -11.25
C ILE A 182 21.58 -30.15 -10.03
N SER A 183 20.87 -31.03 -9.34
CA SER A 183 20.10 -30.69 -8.14
C SER A 183 20.72 -31.33 -6.90
N ASN A 184 20.96 -30.52 -5.87
CA ASN A 184 21.31 -31.00 -4.54
C ASN A 184 20.07 -30.92 -3.65
N VAL A 185 19.54 -32.08 -3.24
CA VAL A 185 18.35 -32.18 -2.39
C VAL A 185 18.76 -32.45 -0.95
N THR A 186 18.51 -31.49 -0.06
CA THR A 186 18.68 -31.67 1.38
C THR A 186 17.31 -31.86 2.03
N GLN A 187 17.00 -33.08 2.46
CA GLN A 187 15.76 -33.36 3.17
C GLN A 187 15.98 -33.26 4.68
N ASN A 188 15.50 -32.17 5.28
CA ASN A 188 15.46 -32.05 6.74
C ASN A 188 14.28 -32.86 7.28
N LEU A 189 14.52 -34.14 7.56
CA LEU A 189 13.58 -34.99 8.29
C LEU A 189 13.55 -34.53 9.74
N ALA A 190 12.63 -33.63 10.09
CA ALA A 190 12.28 -33.42 11.48
C ALA A 190 11.83 -34.78 12.04
N ARG A 191 12.63 -35.38 12.93
CA ARG A 191 12.18 -36.53 13.72
C ARG A 191 10.92 -36.07 14.43
N LEU A 192 9.77 -36.59 14.03
CA LEU A 192 8.58 -36.61 14.85
C LEU A 192 8.91 -37.51 16.05
N SER A 193 9.68 -36.98 17.00
CA SER A 193 9.88 -37.59 18.29
C SER A 193 8.51 -37.62 18.96
N GLN A 194 7.86 -38.78 18.83
CA GLN A 194 6.90 -39.33 19.75
C GLN A 194 5.88 -38.30 20.25
N PHE A 195 4.77 -38.18 19.52
CA PHE A 195 3.50 -37.88 20.17
C PHE A 195 3.26 -38.96 21.23
N ALA A 196 3.74 -38.72 22.45
CA ALA A 196 3.20 -39.38 23.62
C ALA A 196 1.70 -39.04 23.66
N PRO A 197 0.80 -40.02 23.77
CA PRO A 197 -0.63 -39.74 23.87
C PRO A 197 -0.88 -38.94 25.14
N GLN A 198 -1.02 -37.63 24.99
CA GLN A 198 -1.45 -36.76 26.07
C GLN A 198 -2.91 -37.11 26.36
N LYS A 199 -3.16 -37.85 27.46
CA LYS A 199 -4.49 -38.12 27.99
C LYS A 199 -5.23 -36.78 28.16
N ARG A 200 -6.04 -36.40 27.17
CA ARG A 200 -7.00 -35.32 27.33
C ARG A 200 -8.16 -35.86 28.16
N SER A 201 -8.15 -35.52 29.44
CA SER A 201 -9.33 -35.57 30.30
C SER A 201 -10.40 -34.67 29.70
N PHE A 202 -11.46 -35.30 29.19
CA PHE A 202 -12.69 -34.68 28.72
C PHE A 202 -13.47 -34.14 29.94
N LEU A 203 -13.26 -32.87 30.28
CA LEU A 203 -14.27 -32.00 30.91
C LEU A 203 -14.41 -30.85 29.90
N GLY A 204 -15.49 -30.70 29.14
CA GLY A 204 -16.87 -30.65 29.62
C GLY A 204 -17.25 -29.17 29.77
N ILE A 205 -17.59 -28.50 28.66
CA ILE A 205 -18.46 -27.31 28.61
C ILE A 205 -19.23 -27.42 27.28
N CYS A 206 -20.51 -27.79 27.40
CA CYS A 206 -21.52 -27.51 26.39
C CYS A 206 -21.94 -26.06 26.58
N LEU A 207 -21.79 -25.23 25.56
CA LEU A 207 -22.55 -23.98 25.43
C LEU A 207 -23.16 -23.99 24.03
N LEU A 208 -24.42 -24.40 24.01
CA LEU A 208 -25.37 -24.20 22.94
C LEU A 208 -25.65 -22.70 22.83
N GLU A 209 -25.28 -22.08 21.71
CA GLU A 209 -25.96 -20.87 21.25
C GLU A 209 -26.80 -21.24 20.02
N THR A 210 -28.10 -21.38 20.29
CA THR A 210 -29.20 -21.33 19.34
C THR A 210 -29.22 -19.97 18.66
N ILE A 211 -28.97 -19.94 17.35
CA ILE A 211 -29.26 -18.79 16.49
C ILE A 211 -30.66 -19.00 15.92
N ASP A 212 -31.63 -18.27 16.48
CA ASP A 212 -32.97 -18.13 15.92
C ASP A 212 -32.91 -17.26 14.66
N PHE A 213 -33.23 -17.87 13.51
CA PHE A 213 -33.46 -17.18 12.25
C PHE A 213 -34.96 -16.90 12.12
N THR A 214 -35.42 -15.73 12.59
CA THR A 214 -36.78 -15.24 12.30
C THR A 214 -36.75 -14.09 11.30
N GLY A 215 -37.36 -14.34 10.14
CA GLY A 215 -38.23 -13.38 9.46
C GLY A 215 -37.58 -12.32 8.58
N VAL A 216 -37.36 -12.64 7.30
CA VAL A 216 -37.34 -11.64 6.22
C VAL A 216 -38.61 -11.83 5.39
N ASP A 217 -39.59 -10.97 5.66
CA ASP A 217 -40.83 -10.83 4.90
C ASP A 217 -40.54 -9.97 3.65
N PHE A 218 -40.49 -10.59 2.47
CA PHE A 218 -40.46 -9.88 1.19
C PHE A 218 -41.89 -9.53 0.79
N LYS A 219 -42.32 -8.28 1.01
CA LYS A 219 -43.50 -7.73 0.36
C LYS A 219 -43.11 -6.83 -0.80
N ASN A 220 -43.64 -7.23 -1.95
CA ASN A 220 -43.65 -6.57 -3.25
C ASN A 220 -44.22 -5.15 -3.20
N GLY A 221 -43.72 -4.30 -4.08
CA GLY A 221 -44.37 -3.05 -4.51
C GLY A 221 -44.08 -2.81 -5.99
N LEU A 222 -45.02 -3.24 -6.82
CA LEU A 222 -45.29 -2.68 -8.15
C LEU A 222 -46.04 -1.35 -7.99
#